data_AF-A0A6A2YSG0-F1
#
_entry.id   AF-A0A6A2YSG0-F1
#
_cell.length_a   1.000
_cell.length_b   1.000
_cell.length_c   1.000
_cell.angle_alpha   90.00
_cell.angle_beta   90.00
_cell.angle_gamma   90.00
#
_symmetry.space_group_name_H-M   'P 1'
#
loop_
_entity.id
_entity.type
_entity.pdbx_description
1 polymer ?
#
loop_
_entity_poly.entity_id
_entity_poly.type
_entity_poly.pdbx_seq_one_letter_code
_entity_poly.pdbx_strand_id
1 'polypeptide(L)'
;MALPIDIEALDKAFSGARKAYHSLFDHSIEEDLAAHVKDSERKLLVALVSAYRYEGPNVKEDAAKSEAQILYNALNNADETKPLDHEDVVMILATRSKLHLQALYQHYNKTYDKTLTQDLEEGILKDAIECLCTPEAYFHRVLDAALEQDADEESKGAVSRVIVTQKELLRKDGYDPNKIQDTLLGFYKDFMLGLIASGDIQENNS
;
A
#
# COMPACT_ATOMS: atom_id res chain seq x y z
N MET A 1 8.76 16.88 27.16
CA MET A 1 8.10 15.58 27.44
C MET A 1 7.54 15.12 26.10
N ALA A 2 8.29 14.27 25.40
CA ALA A 2 7.87 13.77 24.09
C ALA A 2 6.75 12.75 24.31
N LEU A 3 5.59 12.98 23.68
CA LEU A 3 4.55 11.96 23.61
C LEU A 3 5.16 10.72 22.94
N PRO A 4 4.98 9.52 23.50
CA PRO A 4 5.42 8.31 22.84
C PRO A 4 4.66 8.20 21.53
N ILE A 5 5.39 8.15 20.42
CA ILE A 5 4.85 7.74 19.13
C ILE A 5 4.25 6.36 19.38
N ASP A 6 2.96 6.22 19.13
CA ASP A 6 2.19 5.00 19.36
C ASP A 6 2.64 3.92 18.37
N ILE A 7 3.69 3.20 18.75
CA ILE A 7 4.22 2.02 18.05
C ILE A 7 3.23 0.84 18.15
N GLU A 8 2.22 0.92 19.03
CA GLU A 8 1.21 -0.13 19.25
C GLU A 8 0.07 -0.09 18.22
N ALA A 9 -0.12 1.04 17.53
CA ALA A 9 -1.25 1.26 16.63
C ALA A 9 -1.16 0.50 15.28
N LEU A 10 0.05 0.16 14.80
CA LEU A 10 0.24 -0.40 13.45
C LEU A 10 0.31 -1.94 13.42
N ASP A 11 1.06 -2.57 14.35
CA ASP A 11 1.05 -4.04 14.53
C ASP A 11 -0.37 -4.55 14.89
N LYS A 12 -1.14 -3.73 15.60
CA LYS A 12 -2.55 -3.99 15.94
C LYS A 12 -3.49 -4.02 14.72
N ALA A 13 -3.20 -3.27 13.66
CA ALA A 13 -4.05 -3.23 12.47
C ALA A 13 -3.95 -4.52 11.65
N PHE A 14 -2.73 -5.03 11.41
CA PHE A 14 -2.53 -6.23 10.59
C PHE A 14 -2.76 -7.53 11.35
N SER A 15 -2.35 -7.59 12.63
CA SER A 15 -2.77 -8.67 13.52
C SER A 15 -4.29 -8.63 13.74
N GLY A 16 -4.88 -7.44 13.82
CA GLY A 16 -6.32 -7.23 13.95
C GLY A 16 -7.12 -7.74 12.76
N ALA A 17 -6.72 -7.39 11.53
CA ALA A 17 -7.39 -7.83 10.31
C ALA A 17 -7.40 -9.37 10.18
N ARG A 18 -6.27 -10.03 10.42
CA ARG A 18 -6.18 -11.51 10.39
C ARG A 18 -7.05 -12.16 11.47
N LYS A 19 -7.02 -11.64 12.71
CA LYS A 19 -7.86 -12.15 13.80
C LYS A 19 -9.35 -11.98 13.52
N ALA A 20 -9.74 -10.83 12.98
CA ALA A 20 -11.12 -10.55 12.59
C ALA A 20 -11.56 -11.49 11.46
N TYR A 21 -10.72 -11.68 10.43
CA TYR A 21 -11.00 -12.61 9.34
C TYR A 21 -11.22 -14.04 9.86
N HIS A 22 -10.30 -14.54 10.67
CA HIS A 22 -10.40 -15.88 11.26
C HIS A 22 -11.67 -16.05 12.09
N SER A 23 -12.08 -15.02 12.83
CA SER A 23 -13.29 -15.06 13.66
C SER A 23 -14.59 -14.96 12.84
N LEU A 24 -14.52 -14.40 11.63
CA LEU A 24 -15.69 -14.21 10.74
C LEU A 24 -15.89 -15.38 9.78
N PHE A 25 -14.80 -16.02 9.35
CA PHE A 25 -14.83 -17.01 8.27
C PHE A 25 -14.38 -18.42 8.71
N ASP A 26 -13.89 -18.60 9.94
CA ASP A 26 -13.41 -19.88 10.50
C ASP A 26 -12.17 -20.48 9.81
N HIS A 27 -11.45 -19.68 9.03
CA HIS A 27 -10.14 -20.02 8.42
C HIS A 27 -9.28 -18.75 8.24
N SER A 28 -8.00 -18.92 7.91
CA SER A 28 -7.05 -17.82 7.75
C SER A 28 -7.11 -17.17 6.36
N ILE A 29 -6.65 -15.91 6.26
CA ILE A 29 -6.51 -15.22 4.96
C ILE A 29 -5.49 -15.98 4.08
N GLU A 30 -4.44 -16.51 4.71
CA GLU A 30 -3.43 -17.34 4.09
C GLU A 30 -4.02 -18.58 3.38
N GLU A 31 -4.95 -19.28 4.03
CA GLU A 31 -5.62 -20.45 3.45
C GLU A 31 -6.44 -20.07 2.22
N ASP A 32 -7.19 -18.98 2.28
CA ASP A 32 -7.97 -18.50 1.14
C ASP A 32 -7.10 -18.05 -0.02
N LEU A 33 -6.04 -17.30 0.25
CA LEU A 33 -5.08 -16.92 -0.78
C LEU A 33 -4.42 -18.16 -1.40
N ALA A 34 -4.11 -19.17 -0.58
CA ALA A 34 -3.52 -20.41 -1.06
C ALA A 34 -4.45 -21.20 -2.00
N ALA A 35 -5.74 -21.20 -1.71
CA ALA A 35 -6.76 -21.93 -2.45
C ALA A 35 -7.23 -21.19 -3.72
N HIS A 36 -7.32 -19.86 -3.68
CA HIS A 36 -7.98 -19.08 -4.74
C HIS A 36 -7.03 -18.30 -5.64
N VAL A 37 -5.82 -17.96 -5.17
CA VAL A 37 -4.81 -17.26 -5.98
C VAL A 37 -3.83 -18.26 -6.57
N LYS A 38 -3.45 -18.06 -7.83
CA LYS A 38 -2.56 -18.94 -8.57
C LYS A 38 -1.16 -18.34 -8.73
N ASP A 39 -0.24 -19.21 -9.15
CA ASP A 39 1.07 -18.82 -9.66
C ASP A 39 1.91 -17.97 -8.68
N SER A 40 2.72 -17.06 -9.22
CA SER A 40 3.69 -16.26 -8.50
C SER A 40 3.06 -15.13 -7.68
N GLU A 41 1.85 -14.68 -8.04
CA GLU A 41 1.07 -13.71 -7.28
C GLU A 41 0.69 -14.23 -5.90
N ARG A 42 0.29 -15.52 -5.81
CA ARG A 42 0.02 -16.17 -4.52
C ARG A 42 1.23 -16.10 -3.60
N LYS A 43 2.45 -16.32 -4.12
CA LYS A 43 3.68 -16.29 -3.30
C LYS A 43 3.84 -14.93 -2.63
N LEU A 44 3.66 -13.84 -3.40
CA LEU A 44 3.75 -12.49 -2.87
C LEU A 44 2.64 -12.19 -1.87
N LEU A 45 1.37 -12.43 -2.22
CA LEU A 45 0.24 -12.10 -1.34
C LEU A 45 0.28 -12.86 -0.01
N VAL A 46 0.62 -14.17 -0.05
CA VAL A 46 0.78 -14.97 1.16
C VAL A 46 1.96 -14.42 2.00
N ALA A 47 3.09 -14.10 1.37
CA ALA A 47 4.23 -13.53 2.09
C ALA A 47 3.90 -12.16 2.71
N LEU A 48 3.13 -11.32 2.03
CA LEU A 48 2.70 -10.03 2.55
C LEU A 48 1.75 -10.20 3.73
N VAL A 49 0.73 -11.07 3.65
CA VAL A 49 -0.24 -11.30 4.73
C VAL A 49 0.37 -11.99 5.96
N SER A 50 1.40 -12.79 5.77
CA SER A 50 2.11 -13.46 6.86
C SER A 50 3.27 -12.65 7.44
N ALA A 51 3.55 -11.46 6.91
CA ALA A 51 4.72 -10.67 7.30
C ALA A 51 4.68 -10.20 8.77
N TYR A 52 5.84 -10.29 9.42
CA TYR A 52 6.09 -9.68 10.74
C TYR A 52 7.28 -8.73 10.62
N ARG A 53 6.99 -7.48 10.23
CA ARG A 53 8.02 -6.51 9.84
C ARG A 53 8.57 -5.77 11.04
N TYR A 54 9.83 -5.38 10.93
CA TYR A 54 10.42 -4.42 11.86
C TYR A 54 9.78 -3.04 11.66
N GLU A 55 9.32 -2.40 12.74
CA GLU A 55 8.70 -1.06 12.69
C GLU A 55 9.58 0.03 13.34
N GLY A 56 10.79 -0.32 13.79
CA GLY A 56 11.68 0.66 14.40
C GLY A 56 12.38 1.58 13.37
N PRO A 57 13.06 2.62 13.86
CA PRO A 57 13.61 3.69 13.02
C PRO A 57 14.90 3.32 12.27
N ASN A 58 15.50 2.17 12.59
CA ASN A 58 16.83 1.81 12.08
C ASN A 58 16.76 1.33 10.63
N VAL A 59 17.55 1.96 9.76
CA VAL A 59 17.75 1.57 8.36
C VAL A 59 19.23 1.30 8.11
N LYS A 60 19.54 0.22 7.39
CA LYS A 60 20.90 -0.11 6.96
C LYS A 60 21.05 0.33 5.50
N GLU A 61 21.62 1.51 5.29
CA GLU A 61 21.75 2.14 3.96
C GLU A 61 22.44 1.24 2.93
N ASP A 62 23.55 0.58 3.29
CA ASP A 62 24.25 -0.31 2.36
C ASP A 62 23.37 -1.49 1.92
N ALA A 63 22.55 -2.03 2.81
CA ALA A 63 21.63 -3.10 2.49
C ALA A 63 20.49 -2.61 1.58
N ALA A 64 19.93 -1.42 1.85
CA ALA A 64 18.91 -0.81 1.00
C ALA A 64 19.44 -0.56 -0.42
N LYS A 65 20.68 -0.11 -0.54
CA LYS A 65 21.36 0.08 -1.83
C LYS A 65 21.59 -1.23 -2.58
N SER A 66 22.10 -2.27 -1.91
CA SER A 66 22.28 -3.59 -2.53
C SER A 66 20.95 -4.21 -2.96
N GLU A 67 19.90 -4.07 -2.17
CA GLU A 67 18.57 -4.60 -2.50
C GLU A 67 17.89 -3.81 -3.62
N ALA A 68 18.14 -2.51 -3.75
CA ALA A 68 17.70 -1.75 -4.92
C ALA A 68 18.30 -2.31 -6.22
N GLN A 69 19.56 -2.73 -6.19
CA GLN A 69 20.21 -3.39 -7.32
C GLN A 69 19.61 -4.77 -7.62
N ILE A 70 19.26 -5.54 -6.58
CA ILE A 70 18.58 -6.83 -6.74
C ILE A 70 17.23 -6.64 -7.44
N LEU A 71 16.40 -5.68 -6.97
CA LEU A 71 15.13 -5.37 -7.62
C LEU A 71 15.35 -4.95 -9.07
N TYR A 72 16.31 -4.07 -9.36
CA TYR A 72 16.58 -3.63 -10.73
C TYR A 72 16.90 -4.80 -11.67
N ASN A 73 17.75 -5.73 -11.24
CA ASN A 73 18.12 -6.88 -12.05
C ASN A 73 16.91 -7.81 -12.31
N ALA A 74 16.08 -8.04 -11.29
CA ALA A 74 14.88 -8.86 -11.40
C ALA A 74 13.81 -8.21 -12.29
N LEU A 75 13.65 -6.89 -12.24
CA LEU A 75 12.65 -6.17 -13.04
C LEU A 75 13.03 -6.01 -14.51
N ASN A 76 14.33 -5.93 -14.80
CA ASN A 76 14.80 -5.85 -16.19
C ASN A 76 14.93 -7.21 -16.88
N ASN A 77 14.38 -8.28 -16.28
CA ASN A 77 14.39 -9.65 -16.81
C ASN A 77 15.81 -10.09 -17.25
N ALA A 78 16.83 -9.79 -16.44
CA ALA A 78 18.22 -10.07 -16.79
C ALA A 78 18.49 -11.57 -17.09
N ASP A 79 17.61 -12.46 -16.62
CA ASP A 79 17.66 -13.91 -16.79
C ASP A 79 16.35 -14.51 -17.34
N GLU A 80 15.49 -13.70 -17.97
CA GLU A 80 14.18 -14.09 -18.52
C GLU A 80 13.17 -14.66 -17.49
N THR A 81 13.42 -14.47 -16.19
CA THR A 81 12.53 -14.90 -15.11
C THR A 81 11.54 -13.79 -14.76
N LYS A 82 10.29 -14.14 -14.45
CA LYS A 82 9.30 -13.15 -14.00
C LYS A 82 9.73 -12.57 -12.65
N PRO A 83 9.53 -11.27 -12.39
CA PRO A 83 9.89 -10.63 -11.13
C PRO A 83 9.44 -11.37 -9.86
N LEU A 84 8.20 -11.87 -9.85
CA LEU A 84 7.62 -12.58 -8.69
C LEU A 84 8.12 -14.02 -8.51
N ASP A 85 8.89 -14.54 -9.46
CA ASP A 85 9.55 -15.84 -9.32
C ASP A 85 10.94 -15.73 -8.68
N HIS A 86 11.49 -14.51 -8.56
CA HIS A 86 12.68 -14.26 -7.74
C HIS A 86 12.31 -14.23 -6.26
N GLU A 87 12.85 -15.18 -5.49
CA GLU A 87 12.63 -15.27 -4.04
C GLU A 87 13.05 -13.99 -3.32
N ASP A 88 14.16 -13.37 -3.74
CA ASP A 88 14.65 -12.12 -3.16
C ASP A 88 13.65 -10.97 -3.30
N VAL A 89 12.94 -10.85 -4.43
CA VAL A 89 11.91 -9.81 -4.64
C VAL A 89 10.80 -9.98 -3.62
N VAL A 90 10.27 -11.20 -3.49
CA VAL A 90 9.20 -11.51 -2.54
C VAL A 90 9.68 -11.28 -1.09
N MET A 91 10.89 -11.74 -0.75
CA MET A 91 11.47 -11.57 0.58
C MET A 91 11.67 -10.10 0.94
N ILE A 92 12.28 -9.31 0.05
CA ILE A 92 12.53 -7.87 0.28
C ILE A 92 11.19 -7.18 0.53
N LEU A 93 10.23 -7.38 -0.38
CA LEU A 93 8.92 -6.74 -0.29
C LEU A 93 8.12 -7.20 0.92
N ALA A 94 8.23 -8.45 1.37
CA ALA A 94 7.46 -8.98 2.50
C ALA A 94 8.07 -8.68 3.88
N THR A 95 9.39 -8.62 4.00
CA THR A 95 10.05 -8.65 5.32
C THR A 95 10.67 -7.31 5.74
N ARG A 96 11.06 -6.46 4.79
CA ARG A 96 11.72 -5.19 5.11
C ARG A 96 10.74 -4.20 5.75
N SER A 97 11.29 -3.34 6.62
CA SER A 97 10.53 -2.26 7.25
C SER A 97 10.12 -1.22 6.22
N LYS A 98 9.08 -0.43 6.53
CA LYS A 98 8.63 0.67 5.65
C LYS A 98 9.76 1.66 5.37
N LEU A 99 10.50 2.06 6.41
CA LEU A 99 11.63 3.00 6.27
C LEU A 99 12.75 2.42 5.40
N HIS A 100 13.02 1.11 5.51
CA HIS A 100 14.02 0.47 4.66
C HIS A 100 13.57 0.40 3.20
N LEU A 101 12.29 0.08 2.94
CA LEU A 101 11.74 0.08 1.59
C LEU A 101 11.73 1.49 0.96
N GLN A 102 11.50 2.53 1.76
CA GLN A 102 11.63 3.92 1.32
C GLN A 102 13.09 4.27 0.94
N ALA A 103 14.07 3.89 1.76
CA ALA A 103 15.48 4.09 1.43
C ALA A 103 15.88 3.33 0.16
N LEU A 104 15.42 2.08 0.01
CA LEU A 104 15.62 1.27 -1.20
C LEU A 104 15.04 1.99 -2.43
N TYR A 105 13.79 2.45 -2.35
CA TYR A 105 13.12 3.20 -3.42
C TYR A 105 13.92 4.45 -3.83
N GLN A 106 14.44 5.21 -2.87
CA GLN A 106 15.28 6.38 -3.12
C GLN A 106 16.61 6.01 -3.81
N HIS A 107 17.28 4.94 -3.36
CA HIS A 107 18.52 4.45 -3.98
C HIS A 107 18.28 3.95 -5.40
N TYR A 108 17.18 3.25 -5.64
CA TYR A 108 16.77 2.80 -6.96
C TYR A 108 16.63 4.00 -7.89
N ASN A 109 15.79 4.97 -7.51
CA ASN A 109 15.50 6.13 -8.35
C ASN A 109 16.74 6.95 -8.67
N LYS A 110 17.62 7.13 -7.68
CA LYS A 110 18.88 7.86 -7.84
C LYS A 110 19.88 7.15 -8.74
N THR A 111 19.94 5.81 -8.68
CA THR A 111 20.96 5.02 -9.39
C THR A 111 20.58 4.83 -10.86
N TYR A 112 19.29 4.66 -11.15
CA TYR A 112 18.79 4.30 -12.47
C TYR A 112 18.08 5.46 -13.21
N ASP A 113 18.02 6.64 -12.58
CA ASP A 113 17.41 7.87 -13.13
C ASP A 113 15.97 7.66 -13.64
N LYS A 114 15.24 6.76 -12.97
CA LYS A 114 13.87 6.36 -13.29
C LYS A 114 13.18 5.90 -12.01
N THR A 115 11.88 6.16 -11.88
CA THR A 115 11.16 5.70 -10.68
C THR A 115 10.90 4.19 -10.74
N LEU A 116 11.12 3.47 -9.65
CA LEU A 116 10.88 2.01 -9.56
C LEU A 116 9.53 1.55 -10.13
N THR A 117 8.48 2.35 -9.96
CA THR A 117 7.12 2.01 -10.40
C THR A 117 6.87 2.28 -11.89
N GLN A 118 7.71 3.06 -12.56
CA GLN A 118 7.66 3.27 -14.02
C GLN A 118 8.24 2.09 -14.82
N ASP A 119 8.97 1.18 -14.17
CA ASP A 119 9.50 -0.05 -14.78
C ASP A 119 8.52 -1.24 -14.67
N LEU A 120 7.36 -1.03 -14.04
CA LEU A 120 6.41 -2.09 -13.74
C LEU A 120 5.17 -1.98 -14.62
N GLU A 121 4.77 -3.12 -15.19
CA GLU A 121 3.43 -3.30 -15.73
C GLU A 121 2.37 -3.23 -14.62
N GLU A 122 1.15 -2.84 -14.97
CA GLU A 122 0.02 -2.85 -14.03
C GLU A 122 -0.20 -4.27 -13.48
N GLY A 123 -0.47 -4.37 -12.18
CA GLY A 123 -0.70 -5.64 -11.50
C GLY A 123 -0.18 -5.65 -10.07
N ILE A 124 -0.28 -6.83 -9.44
CA ILE A 124 -0.08 -6.99 -7.99
C ILE A 124 1.32 -6.55 -7.52
N LEU A 125 2.36 -6.75 -8.33
CA LEU A 125 3.71 -6.31 -7.98
C LEU A 125 3.81 -4.78 -7.91
N LYS A 126 3.26 -4.08 -8.91
CA LYS A 126 3.22 -2.62 -8.93
C LYS A 126 2.39 -2.08 -7.77
N ASP A 127 1.21 -2.65 -7.56
CA ASP A 127 0.32 -2.29 -6.45
C ASP A 127 1.02 -2.45 -5.10
N ALA A 128 1.72 -3.57 -4.88
CA ALA A 128 2.46 -3.83 -3.65
C ALA A 128 3.59 -2.81 -3.44
N ILE A 129 4.36 -2.51 -4.48
CA ILE A 129 5.46 -1.54 -4.40
C ILE A 129 4.92 -0.13 -4.14
N GLU A 130 3.88 0.31 -4.84
CA GLU A 130 3.28 1.61 -4.58
C GLU A 130 2.69 1.69 -3.17
N CYS A 131 1.93 0.69 -2.72
CA CYS A 131 1.40 0.64 -1.35
C CYS A 131 2.50 0.73 -0.28
N LEU A 132 3.66 0.12 -0.51
CA LEU A 132 4.74 0.04 0.47
C LEU A 132 5.65 1.28 0.45
N CYS A 133 5.90 1.86 -0.72
CA CYS A 133 6.90 2.90 -0.91
C CYS A 133 6.30 4.29 -1.14
N THR A 134 5.15 4.36 -1.82
CA THR A 134 4.47 5.60 -2.24
C THR A 134 2.95 5.44 -2.11
N PRO A 135 2.42 5.17 -0.90
CA PRO A 135 1.01 4.81 -0.71
C PRO A 135 0.05 5.90 -1.19
N GLU A 136 0.46 7.16 -1.14
CA GLU A 136 -0.32 8.30 -1.62
C GLU A 136 -0.60 8.16 -3.12
N ALA A 137 0.43 7.85 -3.92
CA ALA A 137 0.30 7.62 -5.35
C ALA A 137 -0.62 6.42 -5.66
N TYR A 138 -0.50 5.34 -4.88
CA TYR A 138 -1.38 4.17 -5.03
C TYR A 138 -2.85 4.55 -4.79
N PHE A 139 -3.16 5.15 -3.63
CA PHE A 139 -4.54 5.44 -3.27
C PHE A 139 -5.15 6.54 -4.13
N HIS A 140 -4.35 7.50 -4.61
CA HIS A 140 -4.81 8.47 -5.60
C HIS A 140 -5.17 7.78 -6.92
N ARG A 141 -4.31 6.89 -7.45
CA ARG A 141 -4.58 6.13 -8.67
C ARG A 141 -5.84 5.28 -8.55
N VAL A 142 -5.99 4.53 -7.45
CA VAL A 142 -7.16 3.68 -7.21
C VAL A 142 -8.43 4.52 -7.08
N LEU A 143 -8.37 5.65 -6.37
CA LEU A 143 -9.54 6.50 -6.18
C LEU A 143 -9.92 7.23 -7.48
N ASP A 144 -8.94 7.71 -8.24
CA ASP A 144 -9.17 8.32 -9.54
C ASP A 144 -9.83 7.34 -10.51
N ALA A 145 -9.29 6.12 -10.64
CA ALA A 145 -9.88 5.06 -11.45
C ALA A 145 -11.32 4.71 -11.01
N ALA A 146 -11.58 4.70 -9.70
CA ALA A 146 -12.92 4.44 -9.15
C ALA A 146 -13.93 5.57 -9.40
N LEU A 147 -13.45 6.79 -9.69
CA LEU A 147 -14.26 7.98 -9.97
C LEU A 147 -14.41 8.25 -11.47
N GLU A 148 -13.79 7.45 -12.34
CA GLU A 148 -13.99 7.51 -13.79
C GLU A 148 -15.43 7.17 -14.15
N GLN A 149 -15.95 7.82 -15.20
CA GLN A 149 -17.35 7.70 -15.59
C GLN A 149 -17.72 6.27 -16.04
N ASP A 150 -16.78 5.59 -16.67
CA ASP A 150 -16.90 4.24 -17.22
C ASP A 150 -16.26 3.15 -16.33
N ALA A 151 -15.90 3.50 -15.08
CA ALA A 151 -15.43 2.54 -14.09
C ALA A 151 -16.42 1.38 -13.92
N ASP A 152 -15.91 0.16 -13.85
CA ASP A 152 -16.69 -1.03 -13.55
C ASP A 152 -17.16 -1.04 -12.08
N GLU A 153 -18.10 -1.91 -11.74
CA GLU A 153 -18.68 -1.95 -10.39
C GLU A 153 -17.69 -2.39 -9.31
N GLU A 154 -16.68 -3.19 -9.64
CA GLU A 154 -15.62 -3.57 -8.70
C GLU A 154 -14.73 -2.35 -8.39
N SER A 155 -14.33 -1.60 -9.42
CA SER A 155 -13.57 -0.36 -9.29
C SER A 155 -14.31 0.69 -8.47
N LYS A 156 -15.61 0.92 -8.73
CA LYS A 156 -16.44 1.87 -7.95
C LYS A 156 -16.52 1.51 -6.47
N GLY A 157 -16.44 0.22 -6.13
CA GLY A 157 -16.40 -0.27 -4.75
C GLY A 157 -15.19 0.26 -3.96
N ALA A 158 -14.13 0.68 -4.64
CA ALA A 158 -12.94 1.22 -3.99
C ALA A 158 -13.17 2.60 -3.36
N VAL A 159 -14.12 3.42 -3.83
CA VAL A 159 -14.37 4.78 -3.30
C VAL A 159 -14.59 4.75 -1.79
N SER A 160 -15.57 3.96 -1.34
CA SER A 160 -15.87 3.82 0.09
C SER A 160 -14.67 3.26 0.86
N ARG A 161 -14.04 2.20 0.32
CA ARG A 161 -12.92 1.52 0.99
C ARG A 161 -11.74 2.46 1.20
N VAL A 162 -11.31 3.16 0.17
CA VAL A 162 -10.14 4.04 0.20
C VAL A 162 -10.43 5.27 1.06
N ILE A 163 -11.56 5.96 0.86
CA ILE A 163 -11.87 7.16 1.64
C ILE A 163 -12.02 6.83 3.13
N VAL A 164 -12.74 5.77 3.49
CA VAL A 164 -12.94 5.40 4.90
C VAL A 164 -11.64 4.98 5.58
N THR A 165 -10.81 4.17 4.91
CA THR A 165 -9.59 3.60 5.53
C THR A 165 -8.38 4.53 5.45
N GLN A 166 -8.30 5.41 4.45
CA GLN A 166 -7.13 6.25 4.16
C GLN A 166 -7.41 7.76 4.26
N LYS A 167 -8.53 8.19 4.85
CA LYS A 167 -8.89 9.63 4.98
C LYS A 167 -7.75 10.52 5.50
N GLU A 168 -6.98 10.04 6.48
CA GLU A 168 -5.87 10.81 7.07
C GLU A 168 -4.73 11.00 6.07
N LEU A 169 -4.43 9.97 5.29
CA LEU A 169 -3.41 9.99 4.24
C LEU A 169 -3.83 10.93 3.12
N LEU A 170 -5.04 10.76 2.59
CA LEU A 170 -5.59 11.58 1.50
C LEU A 170 -5.60 13.08 1.86
N ARG A 171 -5.94 13.40 3.12
CA ARG A 171 -5.91 14.79 3.60
C ARG A 171 -4.49 15.34 3.66
N LYS A 172 -3.55 14.57 4.22
CA LYS A 172 -2.17 15.00 4.40
C LYS A 172 -1.43 15.19 3.07
N ASP A 173 -1.71 14.31 2.10
CA ASP A 173 -1.14 14.42 0.75
C ASP A 173 -1.84 15.46 -0.13
N GLY A 174 -3.03 15.91 0.28
CA GLY A 174 -3.77 16.95 -0.42
C GLY A 174 -4.52 16.44 -1.64
N TYR A 175 -5.16 15.27 -1.53
CA TYR A 175 -6.06 14.76 -2.57
C TYR A 175 -7.14 15.80 -2.92
N ASP A 176 -7.37 16.04 -4.21
CA ASP A 176 -8.34 17.03 -4.69
C ASP A 176 -9.79 16.57 -4.46
N PRO A 177 -10.54 17.18 -3.52
CA PRO A 177 -11.90 16.76 -3.23
C PRO A 177 -12.89 17.10 -4.35
N ASN A 178 -12.53 17.99 -5.30
CA ASN A 178 -13.41 18.33 -6.42
C ASN A 178 -13.72 17.12 -7.30
N LYS A 179 -12.75 16.20 -7.44
CA LYS A 179 -12.95 14.93 -8.17
C LYS A 179 -14.10 14.10 -7.61
N ILE A 180 -14.26 14.11 -6.29
CA ILE A 180 -15.38 13.42 -5.61
C ILE A 180 -16.68 14.20 -5.81
N GLN A 181 -16.62 15.53 -5.74
CA GLN A 181 -17.77 16.41 -5.90
C GLN A 181 -18.41 16.30 -7.28
N ASP A 182 -17.59 16.16 -8.32
CA ASP A 182 -18.02 16.13 -9.71
C ASP A 182 -18.61 14.77 -10.11
N THR A 183 -18.18 13.68 -9.47
CA THR A 183 -18.62 12.31 -9.81
C THR A 183 -19.75 11.80 -8.92
N LEU A 184 -19.69 12.03 -7.59
CA LEU A 184 -20.65 11.44 -6.65
C LEU A 184 -21.88 12.35 -6.46
N LEU A 185 -23.01 11.76 -6.08
CA LEU A 185 -24.27 12.49 -5.89
C LEU A 185 -24.91 12.28 -4.51
N GLY A 186 -25.73 13.25 -4.12
CA GLY A 186 -26.57 13.19 -2.92
C GLY A 186 -25.79 12.99 -1.61
N PHE A 187 -26.46 12.38 -0.62
CA PHE A 187 -25.89 12.17 0.71
C PHE A 187 -24.61 11.33 0.72
N TYR A 188 -24.43 10.45 -0.27
CA TYR A 188 -23.20 9.66 -0.39
C TYR A 188 -21.99 10.54 -0.68
N LYS A 189 -22.12 11.50 -1.61
CA LYS A 189 -21.10 12.53 -1.87
C LYS A 189 -20.80 13.33 -0.60
N ASP A 190 -21.82 13.87 0.04
CA ASP A 190 -21.65 14.74 1.20
C ASP A 190 -20.97 14.00 2.37
N PHE A 191 -21.33 12.73 2.56
CA PHE A 191 -20.67 11.85 3.54
C PHE A 191 -19.19 11.64 3.22
N MET A 192 -18.84 11.32 1.97
CA MET A 192 -17.45 11.10 1.55
C MET A 192 -16.59 12.35 1.66
N LEU A 193 -17.12 13.51 1.25
CA LEU A 193 -16.44 14.79 1.44
C LEU A 193 -16.25 15.13 2.92
N GLY A 194 -17.25 14.86 3.75
CA GLY A 194 -17.18 15.03 5.20
C GLY A 194 -16.05 14.22 5.83
N LEU A 195 -15.83 12.98 5.40
CA LEU A 195 -14.76 12.12 5.93
C LEU A 195 -13.36 12.68 5.68
N ILE A 196 -13.14 13.30 4.52
CA ILE A 196 -11.84 13.89 4.16
C ILE A 196 -11.64 15.23 4.90
N ALA A 197 -12.71 16.01 5.05
CA ALA A 197 -12.69 17.36 5.65
C ALA A 197 -12.65 17.41 7.19
N SER A 198 -13.13 16.38 7.91
CA SER A 198 -13.39 16.44 9.37
C SER A 198 -12.15 16.42 10.30
N GLY A 199 -11.01 16.93 9.87
CA GLY A 199 -9.78 17.03 10.68
C GLY A 199 -9.59 18.35 11.45
N ASP A 200 -10.34 19.41 11.12
CA ASP A 200 -10.14 20.77 11.67
C ASP A 200 -10.93 21.06 12.96
N ILE A 201 -11.19 20.05 13.80
CA ILE A 201 -11.58 20.35 15.19
C ILE A 201 -10.30 20.62 15.97
N GLN A 202 -9.82 21.87 15.87
CA GLN A 202 -8.95 22.40 16.91
C GLN A 202 -9.73 22.35 18.22
N GLU A 203 -9.32 21.47 19.14
CA GLU A 203 -9.68 21.58 20.55
C GLU A 203 -9.16 22.93 21.07
N ASN A 204 -9.95 23.98 20.87
CA ASN A 204 -9.82 25.23 21.60
C ASN A 204 -10.21 24.95 23.05
N ASN A 205 -9.26 24.41 23.82
CA ASN A 205 -9.34 24.34 25.26
C ASN A 205 -9.36 25.77 25.81
N SER A 206 -10.56 26.24 26.16
CA SER A 206 -10.79 27.38 27.06
C SER A 206 -10.84 26.90 28.51
#